data_AF-X5NZG1-F1
#
_entry.id   AF-X5NZG1-F1
#
_cell.length_a   1.000
_cell.length_b   1.000
_cell.length_c   1.000
_cell.angle_alpha   90.00
_cell.angle_beta   90.00
_cell.angle_gamma   90.00
#
_symmetry.space_group_name_H-M   'P 1'
#
loop_
_entity.id
_entity.type
_entity.pdbx_description
1 polymer ?
#
loop_
_entity_poly.entity_id
_entity_poly.type
_entity_poly.pdbx_seq_one_letter_code
_entity_poly.pdbx_strand_id
1 'polypeptide(L)'
;MLEGLLPFFDPILRRHNGSKLDPDVIAAAIRDMYKWNFNSDLVETFVPYLERHGWIVADIAGAKDTTYTIQMADNGEPDASTQTVEAELRRIATQFKEFSEALSPLTTIPRDVEEFEDILVEWLLYVEAFSEKSIEFKAGVKPDASGKLRQVVEIPNTTSLRDEEKFLCARFVKHAIEENQGSAEVLARIAAIGLLTEVVQDFVKPVTSVDKTDLVVYLDAPVAMELLGVSGKLARENTAPVVAELIRIGASVRIFGQSLDEIKNNLQAVLKNPRPTGPTAHALLRREVLREYVNEVSRNPAPLLDAVGVKATYRTREQAIRAPVL
;
A
#
# COMPACT_ATOMS: atom_id res chain seq x y z
N MET A 1 0.48 11.08 -9.56
CA MET A 1 -0.37 10.16 -8.76
C MET A 1 -0.63 10.74 -7.38
N LEU A 2 0.41 11.05 -6.58
CA LEU A 2 0.26 11.75 -5.28
C LEU A 2 -0.41 13.14 -5.39
N GLU A 3 -0.10 13.92 -6.43
CA GLU A 3 -0.74 15.24 -6.64
C GLU A 3 -2.28 15.21 -6.69
N GLY A 4 -2.89 14.05 -6.99
CA GLY A 4 -4.35 13.87 -6.94
C GLY A 4 -4.95 14.01 -5.54
N LEU A 5 -4.10 14.01 -4.49
CA LEU A 5 -4.47 14.21 -3.09
C LEU A 5 -4.44 15.67 -2.66
N LEU A 6 -3.87 16.57 -3.47
CA LEU A 6 -3.79 18.00 -3.13
C LEU A 6 -5.16 18.63 -2.82
N PRO A 7 -6.25 18.36 -3.57
CA PRO A 7 -7.55 18.95 -3.26
C PRO A 7 -8.03 18.71 -1.81
N PHE A 8 -7.59 17.64 -1.15
CA PHE A 8 -7.97 17.33 0.23
C PHE A 8 -7.22 18.16 1.27
N PHE A 9 -6.06 18.73 0.90
CA PHE A 9 -5.32 19.64 1.75
C PHE A 9 -5.90 21.06 1.73
N ASP A 10 -6.50 21.50 0.62
CA ASP A 10 -7.03 22.88 0.47
C ASP A 10 -8.00 23.31 1.60
N PRO A 11 -9.07 22.56 1.96
CA PRO A 11 -10.01 23.02 2.98
C PRO A 11 -9.39 23.06 4.37
N ILE A 12 -8.36 22.23 4.61
CA ILE A 12 -7.64 22.18 5.88
C ILE A 12 -6.65 23.34 5.94
N LEU A 13 -5.80 23.51 4.92
CA LEU A 13 -4.81 24.57 4.85
C LEU A 13 -5.45 25.96 4.87
N ARG A 14 -6.64 26.15 4.28
CA ARG A 14 -7.40 27.40 4.37
C ARG A 14 -7.75 27.79 5.81
N ARG A 15 -8.12 26.82 6.66
CA ARG A 15 -8.39 27.07 8.10
C ARG A 15 -7.14 27.50 8.86
N HIS A 16 -5.97 27.13 8.34
CA HIS A 16 -4.66 27.44 8.90
C HIS A 16 -3.91 28.52 8.11
N ASN A 17 -4.61 29.30 7.26
CA ASN A 17 -3.97 30.31 6.43
C ASN A 17 -3.23 31.36 7.28
N GLY A 18 -2.01 31.71 6.87
CA GLY A 18 -1.13 32.65 7.59
C GLY A 18 -0.40 32.05 8.79
N SER A 19 -0.64 30.79 9.14
CA SER A 19 0.10 30.09 10.20
C SER A 19 1.29 29.29 9.64
N LYS A 20 2.20 28.86 10.52
CA LYS A 20 3.28 27.93 10.13
C LYS A 20 2.68 26.57 9.82
N LEU A 21 3.19 25.93 8.77
CA LEU A 21 2.85 24.54 8.46
C LEU A 21 3.36 23.66 9.59
N ASP A 22 2.43 23.06 10.32
CA ASP A 22 2.69 22.05 11.34
C ASP A 22 2.16 20.71 10.82
N PRO A 23 3.03 19.78 10.39
CA PRO A 23 2.64 18.49 9.85
C PRO A 23 1.73 17.67 10.77
N ASP A 24 1.91 17.75 12.09
CA ASP A 24 1.12 16.99 13.05
C ASP A 24 -0.31 17.52 13.15
N VAL A 25 -0.47 18.85 13.12
CA VAL A 25 -1.78 19.51 13.13
C VAL A 25 -2.54 19.24 11.84
N ILE A 26 -1.89 19.32 10.68
CA ILE A 26 -2.53 19.05 9.39
C ILE A 26 -2.90 17.57 9.28
N ALA A 27 -2.02 16.66 9.70
CA ALA A 27 -2.32 15.23 9.72
C ALA A 27 -3.51 14.91 10.63
N ALA A 28 -3.58 15.53 11.81
CA ALA A 28 -4.73 15.41 12.71
C ALA A 28 -6.02 15.90 12.05
N ALA A 29 -5.99 17.07 11.40
CA ALA A 29 -7.15 17.61 10.71
C ALA A 29 -7.62 16.73 9.55
N ILE A 30 -6.70 16.10 8.80
CA ILE A 30 -7.05 15.13 7.73
C ILE A 30 -7.70 13.88 8.33
N ARG A 31 -7.12 13.33 9.41
CA ARG A 31 -7.71 12.19 10.14
C ARG A 31 -9.11 12.51 10.65
N ASP A 32 -9.29 13.70 11.22
CA ASP A 32 -10.57 14.08 11.80
C ASP A 32 -11.65 14.32 10.73
N MET A 33 -11.26 14.94 9.61
CA MET A 33 -12.17 15.33 8.53
C MET A 33 -12.54 14.18 7.60
N TYR A 34 -11.56 13.40 7.17
CA TYR A 34 -11.77 12.36 6.16
C TYR A 34 -11.69 10.95 6.72
N LYS A 35 -11.40 10.79 8.02
CA LYS A 35 -11.17 9.49 8.68
C LYS A 35 -10.04 8.68 8.06
N TRP A 36 -9.23 9.28 7.20
CA TRP A 36 -8.08 8.64 6.59
C TRP A 36 -6.97 8.52 7.60
N ASN A 37 -6.30 7.38 7.65
CA ASN A 37 -5.10 7.25 8.44
C ASN A 37 -4.00 8.08 7.77
N PHE A 38 -3.81 9.32 8.23
CA PHE A 38 -2.83 10.27 7.73
C PHE A 38 -1.88 10.66 8.87
N ASN A 39 -0.57 10.67 8.65
CA ASN A 39 0.43 11.02 9.67
C ASN A 39 1.29 12.23 9.22
N SER A 40 2.10 12.78 10.12
CA SER A 40 2.95 13.94 9.83
C SER A 40 3.97 13.66 8.73
N ASP A 41 4.54 12.45 8.69
CA ASP A 41 5.51 12.06 7.65
C ASP A 41 4.89 12.10 6.23
N LEU A 42 3.61 11.71 6.11
CA LEU A 42 2.86 11.87 4.86
C LEU A 42 2.72 13.34 4.49
N VAL A 43 2.32 14.20 5.43
CA VAL A 43 2.22 15.65 5.18
C VAL A 43 3.55 16.23 4.72
N GLU A 44 4.66 15.82 5.33
CA GLU A 44 6.01 16.23 4.93
C GLU A 44 6.35 15.80 3.50
N THR A 45 5.92 14.61 3.09
CA THR A 45 6.07 14.13 1.71
C THR A 45 5.31 15.03 0.71
N PHE A 46 4.24 15.70 1.15
CA PHE A 46 3.47 16.63 0.32
C PHE A 46 4.06 18.04 0.24
N VAL A 47 5.00 18.42 1.11
CA VAL A 47 5.59 19.78 1.14
C VAL A 47 6.09 20.26 -0.23
N PRO A 48 6.86 19.48 -1.02
CA PRO A 48 7.34 19.95 -2.33
C PRO A 48 6.20 20.20 -3.33
N TYR A 49 5.09 19.49 -3.19
CA TYR A 49 3.92 19.64 -4.04
C TYR A 49 3.08 20.84 -3.62
N LEU A 50 2.88 21.02 -2.31
CA LEU A 50 2.19 22.18 -1.74
C LEU A 50 2.90 23.50 -2.07
N GLU A 51 4.23 23.51 -2.01
CA GLU A 51 5.06 24.66 -2.37
C GLU A 51 4.96 24.96 -3.88
N ARG A 52 5.06 23.92 -4.73
CA ARG A 52 4.88 24.06 -6.19
C ARG A 52 3.50 24.59 -6.56
N HIS A 53 2.48 24.19 -5.81
CA HIS A 53 1.09 24.64 -6.00
C HIS A 53 0.84 26.05 -5.45
N GLY A 54 1.82 26.63 -4.76
CA GLY A 54 1.74 27.98 -4.19
C GLY A 54 0.87 28.10 -2.94
N TRP A 55 0.59 26.99 -2.26
CA TRP A 55 -0.23 26.97 -1.04
C TRP A 55 0.58 27.17 0.24
N ILE A 56 1.89 26.92 0.16
CA ILE A 56 2.84 27.19 1.23
C ILE A 56 4.06 27.90 0.63
N VAL A 57 4.75 28.69 1.45
CA VAL A 57 5.96 29.41 1.07
C VAL A 57 7.05 29.13 2.08
N ALA A 58 8.23 28.75 1.58
CA ALA A 58 9.43 28.62 2.41
C ALA A 58 9.83 29.97 3.01
N ASP A 59 10.02 30.02 4.33
CA ASP A 59 10.45 31.24 5.02
C ASP A 59 11.87 31.66 4.61
N ILE A 60 12.73 30.68 4.26
CA ILE A 60 14.08 30.90 3.75
C ILE A 60 14.21 30.16 2.41
N ALA A 61 14.13 30.91 1.33
CA ALA A 61 14.24 30.36 -0.03
C ALA A 61 15.58 29.65 -0.25
N GLY A 62 15.53 28.37 -0.66
CA GLY A 62 16.71 27.58 -1.04
C GLY A 62 17.44 26.87 0.10
N ALA A 63 16.99 26.99 1.35
CA ALA A 63 17.48 26.18 2.46
C ALA A 63 16.81 24.80 2.47
N LYS A 64 17.58 23.72 2.71
CA LYS A 64 17.04 22.36 2.83
C LYS A 64 16.18 22.16 4.08
N ASP A 65 16.50 22.87 5.16
CA ASP A 65 15.77 22.86 6.43
C ASP A 65 15.20 24.27 6.65
N THR A 66 13.99 24.50 6.15
CA THR A 66 13.24 25.74 6.37
C THR A 66 11.87 25.41 6.92
N THR A 67 11.33 26.32 7.72
CA THR A 67 9.90 26.31 8.03
C THR A 67 9.11 26.86 6.84
N TYR A 68 7.86 26.43 6.74
CA TYR A 68 6.93 26.85 5.70
C TYR A 68 5.78 27.63 6.33
N THR A 69 5.36 28.71 5.70
CA THR A 69 4.16 29.45 6.07
C THR A 69 3.04 29.09 5.10
N ILE A 70 1.86 28.77 5.62
CA ILE A 70 0.69 28.49 4.79
C ILE A 70 0.21 29.82 4.21
N GLN A 71 0.17 29.91 2.89
CA GLN A 71 -0.26 31.09 2.16
C GLN A 71 -1.23 30.65 1.06
N MET A 72 -2.49 30.50 1.44
CA MET A 72 -3.57 30.28 0.49
C MET A 72 -3.92 31.63 -0.13
N ALA A 73 -3.90 31.71 -1.46
CA ALA A 73 -4.37 32.90 -2.16
C ALA A 73 -5.83 33.15 -1.78
N ASP A 74 -6.13 34.35 -1.27
CA ASP A 74 -7.48 34.83 -0.97
C ASP A 74 -8.22 35.23 -2.26
N ASN A 75 -8.10 34.38 -3.28
CA ASN A 75 -8.96 34.45 -4.44
C ASN A 75 -10.31 33.94 -3.95
N GLY A 76 -11.24 34.89 -3.75
CA GLY A 76 -12.58 34.61 -3.28
C GLY A 76 -13.20 33.42 -4.02
N GLU A 77 -13.94 32.64 -3.23
CA GLU A 77 -14.49 31.31 -3.53
C GLU A 77 -13.43 30.19 -3.52
N PRO A 78 -13.68 29.10 -2.75
CA PRO A 78 -12.93 27.85 -2.90
C PRO A 78 -12.80 27.51 -4.37
N ASP A 79 -11.61 27.07 -4.77
CA ASP A 79 -11.39 26.61 -6.12
C ASP A 79 -12.50 25.60 -6.48
N ALA A 80 -13.08 25.71 -7.67
CA ALA A 80 -14.29 24.94 -8.05
C ALA A 80 -14.08 23.42 -7.96
N SER A 81 -12.82 22.97 -7.78
CA SER A 81 -12.41 21.57 -7.58
C SER A 81 -12.32 21.11 -6.11
N THR A 82 -12.29 22.03 -5.13
CA THR A 82 -12.26 21.70 -3.69
C THR A 82 -13.65 21.69 -3.09
N GLN A 83 -14.46 22.69 -3.45
CA GLN A 83 -15.88 22.74 -3.09
C GLN A 83 -16.64 21.51 -3.60
N THR A 84 -16.15 20.89 -4.67
CA THR A 84 -16.77 19.69 -5.22
C THR A 84 -16.55 18.46 -4.37
N VAL A 85 -15.39 18.19 -3.77
CA VAL A 85 -15.16 16.86 -3.16
C VAL A 85 -15.91 16.66 -1.83
N GLU A 86 -15.85 17.63 -0.91
CA GLU A 86 -16.62 17.58 0.33
C GLU A 86 -18.13 17.63 0.03
N ALA A 87 -18.55 18.49 -0.91
CA ALA A 87 -19.94 18.53 -1.33
C ALA A 87 -20.38 17.26 -2.07
N GLU A 88 -19.50 16.60 -2.83
CA GLU A 88 -19.75 15.35 -3.53
C GLU A 88 -19.86 14.19 -2.55
N LEU A 89 -18.97 14.11 -1.56
CA LEU A 89 -19.03 13.11 -0.50
C LEU A 89 -20.34 13.28 0.29
N ARG A 90 -20.66 14.50 0.71
CA ARG A 90 -21.91 14.81 1.42
C ARG A 90 -23.15 14.54 0.56
N ARG A 91 -23.08 14.81 -0.75
CA ARG A 91 -24.14 14.48 -1.71
C ARG A 91 -24.35 12.98 -1.79
N ILE A 92 -23.28 12.19 -1.86
CA ILE A 92 -23.36 10.73 -1.92
C ILE A 92 -23.85 10.15 -0.58
N ALA A 93 -23.40 10.69 0.55
CA ALA A 93 -23.92 10.30 1.87
C ALA A 93 -25.42 10.59 2.00
N THR A 94 -25.88 11.72 1.45
CA THR A 94 -27.31 12.05 1.38
C THR A 94 -28.07 11.04 0.51
N GLN A 95 -27.54 10.70 -0.66
CA GLN A 95 -28.12 9.65 -1.52
C GLN A 95 -28.14 8.28 -0.83
N PHE A 96 -27.11 7.96 -0.06
CA PHE A 96 -27.03 6.72 0.69
C PHE A 96 -28.10 6.66 1.79
N LYS A 97 -28.29 7.76 2.51
CA LYS A 97 -29.36 7.90 3.50
C LYS A 97 -30.75 7.73 2.86
N GLU A 98 -31.02 8.44 1.77
CA GLU A 98 -32.30 8.34 1.03
C GLU A 98 -32.56 6.90 0.54
N PHE A 99 -31.52 6.25 -0.01
CA PHE A 99 -31.59 4.86 -0.45
C PHE A 99 -31.87 3.89 0.71
N SER A 100 -31.20 4.09 1.86
CA SER A 100 -31.41 3.28 3.06
C SER A 100 -32.83 3.45 3.61
N GLU A 101 -33.35 4.68 3.63
CA GLU A 101 -34.72 5.00 4.07
C GLU A 101 -35.77 4.39 3.14
N ALA A 102 -35.49 4.33 1.83
CA ALA A 102 -36.39 3.75 0.83
C ALA A 102 -36.45 2.20 0.88
N LEU A 103 -35.37 1.53 1.29
CA LEU A 103 -35.27 0.06 1.28
C LEU A 103 -36.07 -0.64 2.37
N SER A 104 -36.25 -0.02 3.55
CA SER A 104 -37.16 -0.56 4.57
C SER A 104 -37.55 0.45 5.65
N PRO A 105 -38.85 0.69 5.88
CA PRO A 105 -39.34 1.54 6.99
C PRO A 105 -39.19 0.89 8.38
N LEU A 106 -38.63 -0.33 8.47
CA LEU A 106 -38.39 -1.06 9.73
C LEU A 106 -36.92 -1.06 10.18
N THR A 107 -35.99 -0.60 9.33
CA THR A 107 -34.56 -0.45 9.65
C THR A 107 -34.14 1.02 9.77
N THR A 108 -35.11 1.94 9.90
CA THR A 108 -34.88 3.37 10.13
C THR A 108 -34.25 3.56 11.50
N ILE A 109 -32.95 3.33 11.60
CA ILE A 109 -32.15 3.92 12.66
C ILE A 109 -32.10 5.40 12.29
N PRO A 110 -32.66 6.31 13.11
CA PRO A 110 -32.58 7.74 12.84
C PRO A 110 -31.11 8.13 12.94
N ARG A 111 -30.47 8.25 11.78
CA ARG A 111 -29.09 8.64 11.64
C ARG A 111 -28.99 9.92 10.85
N ASP A 112 -28.06 10.77 11.23
CA ASP A 112 -27.76 11.96 10.46
C ASP A 112 -26.94 11.59 9.21
N VAL A 113 -26.79 12.56 8.31
CA VAL A 113 -26.01 12.35 7.07
C VAL A 113 -24.53 12.11 7.38
N GLU A 114 -24.04 12.66 8.50
CA GLU A 114 -22.63 12.55 8.93
C GLU A 114 -22.31 11.11 9.33
N GLU A 115 -23.21 10.41 10.03
CA GLU A 115 -23.06 8.99 10.33
C GLU A 115 -23.07 8.12 9.07
N PHE A 116 -23.88 8.44 8.06
CA PHE A 116 -23.87 7.74 6.77
C PHE A 116 -22.59 7.99 5.97
N GLU A 117 -22.02 9.18 6.10
CA GLU A 117 -20.73 9.55 5.53
C GLU A 117 -19.60 8.72 6.16
N ASP A 118 -19.54 8.68 7.50
CA ASP A 118 -18.56 7.88 8.24
C ASP A 118 -18.63 6.39 7.85
N ILE A 119 -19.85 5.83 7.81
CA ILE A 119 -20.07 4.43 7.43
C ILE A 119 -19.60 4.14 6.01
N LEU A 120 -19.89 5.04 5.07
CA LEU A 120 -19.52 4.86 3.67
C LEU A 120 -18.02 4.98 3.46
N VAL A 121 -17.37 5.96 4.11
CA VAL A 121 -15.92 6.14 4.04
C VAL A 121 -15.21 4.94 4.66
N GLU A 122 -15.61 4.50 5.85
CA GLU A 122 -15.04 3.30 6.48
C GLU A 122 -15.21 2.09 5.55
N TRP A 123 -16.39 1.89 4.97
CA TRP A 123 -16.62 0.78 4.05
C TRP A 123 -15.73 0.85 2.79
N LEU A 124 -15.57 2.02 2.19
CA LEU A 124 -14.74 2.21 0.99
C LEU A 124 -13.24 2.01 1.25
N LEU A 125 -12.78 2.30 2.48
CA LEU A 125 -11.39 2.10 2.88
C LEU A 125 -11.05 0.63 3.09
N TYR A 126 -11.97 -0.13 3.69
CA TYR A 126 -11.71 -1.51 4.07
C TYR A 126 -12.16 -2.56 3.05
N VAL A 127 -13.17 -2.25 2.24
CA VAL A 127 -13.59 -3.15 1.18
C VAL A 127 -12.75 -2.82 -0.04
N GLU A 128 -12.03 -3.82 -0.56
CA GLU A 128 -11.50 -3.84 -1.93
C GLU A 128 -12.67 -3.80 -2.95
N ALA A 129 -13.52 -2.77 -2.88
CA ALA A 129 -14.82 -2.68 -3.52
C ALA A 129 -14.73 -2.59 -5.05
N PHE A 130 -13.51 -2.51 -5.59
CA PHE A 130 -13.23 -2.26 -7.00
C PHE A 130 -12.40 -3.35 -7.70
N SER A 131 -12.13 -4.48 -7.05
CA SER A 131 -11.71 -5.67 -7.79
C SER A 131 -12.95 -6.31 -8.43
N GLU A 132 -13.00 -6.37 -9.77
CA GLU A 132 -14.06 -7.09 -10.51
C GLU A 132 -14.22 -8.55 -10.05
N LYS A 133 -13.20 -9.13 -9.41
CA LYS A 133 -13.23 -10.47 -8.81
C LYS A 133 -13.76 -10.49 -7.35
N SER A 134 -13.81 -9.35 -6.69
CA SER A 134 -14.26 -9.16 -5.29
C SER A 134 -15.73 -8.72 -5.20
N ILE A 135 -16.33 -8.27 -6.31
CA ILE A 135 -17.75 -7.87 -6.41
C ILE A 135 -18.68 -9.11 -6.55
N GLU A 136 -18.16 -10.34 -6.42
CA GLU A 136 -19.00 -11.51 -6.12
C GLU A 136 -19.32 -11.54 -4.62
N PHE A 137 -20.15 -10.60 -4.16
CA PHE A 137 -20.66 -10.60 -2.79
C PHE A 137 -21.46 -11.89 -2.54
N LYS A 138 -20.86 -12.86 -1.83
CA LYS A 138 -21.56 -14.05 -1.37
C LYS A 138 -22.50 -13.65 -0.22
N ALA A 139 -23.70 -13.24 -0.58
CA ALA A 139 -24.77 -13.04 0.38
C ALA A 139 -25.19 -14.41 0.96
N GLY A 140 -24.84 -14.65 2.22
CA GLY A 140 -25.28 -15.82 2.97
C GLY A 140 -26.43 -15.46 3.91
N VAL A 141 -27.16 -16.46 4.37
CA VAL A 141 -28.13 -16.30 5.46
C VAL A 141 -27.57 -17.06 6.66
N LYS A 142 -27.28 -16.36 7.77
CA LYS A 142 -26.86 -17.00 9.02
C LYS A 142 -27.89 -16.69 10.12
N PRO A 143 -28.25 -17.68 10.95
CA PRO A 143 -29.09 -17.42 12.12
C PRO A 143 -28.29 -16.65 13.18
N ASP A 144 -28.87 -15.60 13.75
CA ASP A 144 -28.30 -14.88 14.89
C ASP A 144 -28.46 -15.67 16.20
N ALA A 145 -27.88 -15.17 17.30
CA ALA A 145 -27.95 -15.79 18.63
C ALA A 145 -29.38 -15.95 19.19
N SER A 146 -30.37 -15.29 18.58
CA SER A 146 -31.80 -15.41 18.91
C SER A 146 -32.57 -16.32 17.93
N GLY A 147 -31.90 -16.93 16.96
CA GLY A 147 -32.49 -17.82 15.96
C GLY A 147 -33.14 -17.10 14.78
N LYS A 148 -32.98 -15.77 14.66
CA LYS A 148 -33.53 -15.00 13.55
C LYS A 148 -32.56 -15.01 12.37
N LEU A 149 -33.05 -15.36 11.18
CA LEU A 149 -32.23 -15.39 9.96
C LEU A 149 -31.83 -13.96 9.58
N ARG A 150 -30.52 -13.67 9.61
CA ARG A 150 -29.94 -12.41 9.12
C ARG A 150 -29.16 -12.68 7.84
N GLN A 151 -29.24 -11.74 6.91
CA GLN A 151 -28.43 -11.75 5.70
C GLN A 151 -27.04 -11.24 6.06
N VAL A 152 -26.01 -12.04 5.82
CA VAL A 152 -24.62 -11.73 6.18
C VAL A 152 -23.80 -11.67 4.90
N VAL A 153 -23.04 -10.58 4.76
CA VAL A 153 -22.01 -10.42 3.73
C VAL A 153 -20.67 -10.70 4.42
N GLU A 154 -19.94 -11.70 3.95
CA GLU A 154 -18.61 -12.00 4.50
C GLU A 154 -17.61 -10.94 4.00
N ILE A 155 -17.35 -9.95 4.85
CA ILE A 155 -16.30 -8.93 4.70
C ILE A 155 -15.21 -9.24 5.74
N PRO A 156 -13.90 -9.14 5.41
CA PRO A 156 -12.82 -9.34 6.36
C PRO A 156 -13.03 -8.57 7.68
N ASN A 157 -12.68 -9.19 8.82
CA ASN A 157 -12.89 -8.66 10.18
C ASN A 157 -11.90 -7.54 10.55
N THR A 158 -11.81 -6.50 9.74
CA THR A 158 -10.96 -5.32 9.99
C THR A 158 -11.75 -4.03 10.19
N THR A 159 -13.07 -4.06 9.98
CA THR A 159 -13.96 -2.89 10.14
C THR A 159 -14.70 -2.90 11.49
N SER A 160 -15.02 -1.73 12.01
CA SER A 160 -15.95 -1.56 13.14
C SER A 160 -17.43 -1.61 12.72
N LEU A 161 -17.69 -1.53 11.41
CA LEU A 161 -19.04 -1.62 10.83
C LEU A 161 -19.78 -2.92 11.19
N ARG A 162 -21.05 -2.76 11.54
CA ARG A 162 -22.01 -3.84 11.80
C ARG A 162 -22.45 -4.49 10.49
N ASP A 163 -22.91 -5.75 10.56
CA ASP A 163 -23.35 -6.51 9.38
C ASP A 163 -24.46 -5.79 8.59
N GLU A 164 -25.35 -5.09 9.29
CA GLU A 164 -26.43 -4.31 8.67
C GLU A 164 -25.89 -3.12 7.86
N GLU A 165 -24.84 -2.45 8.36
CA GLU A 165 -24.18 -1.32 7.69
C GLU A 165 -23.41 -1.82 6.46
N LYS A 166 -22.67 -2.91 6.62
CA LYS A 166 -21.97 -3.59 5.53
C LYS A 166 -22.93 -3.98 4.39
N PHE A 167 -24.10 -4.52 4.75
CA PHE A 167 -25.13 -4.87 3.79
C PHE A 167 -25.72 -3.66 3.07
N LEU A 168 -26.03 -2.59 3.80
CA LEU A 168 -26.56 -1.35 3.24
C LEU A 168 -25.56 -0.69 2.29
N CYS A 169 -24.28 -0.59 2.68
CA CYS A 169 -23.21 -0.06 1.82
C CYS A 169 -23.07 -0.87 0.53
N ALA A 170 -23.02 -2.21 0.62
CA ALA A 170 -22.89 -3.05 -0.56
C ALA A 170 -24.07 -2.89 -1.53
N ARG A 171 -25.30 -2.78 -1.01
CA ARG A 171 -26.51 -2.56 -1.82
C ARG A 171 -26.52 -1.16 -2.45
N PHE A 172 -26.11 -0.15 -1.69
CA PHE A 172 -26.04 1.22 -2.16
C PHE A 172 -24.98 1.38 -3.25
N VAL A 173 -23.77 0.88 -3.04
CA VAL A 173 -22.68 0.96 -4.02
C VAL A 173 -23.04 0.22 -5.30
N LYS A 174 -23.65 -0.97 -5.20
CA LYS A 174 -24.18 -1.68 -6.36
C LYS A 174 -25.20 -0.82 -7.12
N HIS A 175 -26.18 -0.24 -6.42
CA HIS A 175 -27.18 0.63 -7.03
C HIS A 175 -26.56 1.88 -7.66
N ALA A 176 -25.58 2.51 -7.00
CA ALA A 176 -24.87 3.67 -7.53
C ALA A 176 -24.10 3.34 -8.81
N ILE A 177 -23.46 2.17 -8.89
CA ILE A 177 -22.78 1.68 -10.09
C ILE A 177 -23.77 1.41 -11.23
N GLU A 178 -24.93 0.82 -10.92
CA GLU A 178 -25.93 0.43 -11.91
C GLU A 178 -26.75 1.62 -12.44
N GLU A 179 -27.05 2.62 -11.60
CA GLU A 179 -28.01 3.69 -11.92
C GLU A 179 -27.38 5.09 -12.08
N ASN A 180 -26.17 5.35 -11.54
CA ASN A 180 -25.58 6.69 -11.56
C ASN A 180 -24.05 6.67 -11.74
N GLN A 181 -23.60 6.70 -13.00
CA GLN A 181 -22.18 6.69 -13.37
C GLN A 181 -21.36 7.80 -12.67
N GLY A 182 -21.96 8.97 -12.39
CA GLY A 182 -21.26 10.07 -11.72
C GLY A 182 -20.98 9.79 -10.23
N SER A 183 -21.91 9.15 -9.52
CA SER A 183 -21.66 8.76 -8.12
C SER A 183 -20.66 7.59 -8.03
N ALA A 184 -20.66 6.69 -9.00
CA ALA A 184 -19.68 5.59 -9.07
C ALA A 184 -18.24 6.08 -9.25
N GLU A 185 -18.02 7.08 -10.12
CA GLU A 185 -16.69 7.66 -10.35
C GLU A 185 -16.13 8.31 -9.07
N VAL A 186 -16.96 9.05 -8.34
CA VAL A 186 -16.57 9.68 -7.08
C VAL A 186 -16.26 8.64 -5.99
N LEU A 187 -17.10 7.60 -5.85
CA LEU A 187 -16.84 6.49 -4.92
C LEU A 187 -15.50 5.80 -5.22
N ALA A 188 -15.21 5.55 -6.51
CA ALA A 188 -13.95 4.97 -6.96
C ALA A 188 -12.76 5.88 -6.66
N ARG A 189 -12.92 7.18 -6.86
CA ARG A 189 -11.89 8.17 -6.55
C ARG A 189 -11.57 8.19 -5.05
N ILE A 190 -12.58 8.22 -4.18
CA ILE A 190 -12.43 8.22 -2.72
C ILE A 190 -11.73 6.93 -2.25
N ALA A 191 -12.17 5.77 -2.74
CA ALA A 191 -11.56 4.48 -2.38
C ALA A 191 -10.09 4.38 -2.84
N ALA A 192 -9.80 4.78 -4.08
CA ALA A 192 -8.44 4.77 -4.63
C ALA A 192 -7.49 5.65 -3.81
N ILE A 193 -7.99 6.77 -3.31
CA ILE A 193 -7.23 7.69 -2.46
C ILE A 193 -6.95 7.05 -1.11
N GLY A 194 -7.98 6.51 -0.45
CA GLY A 194 -7.84 5.83 0.82
C GLY A 194 -6.80 4.70 0.78
N LEU A 195 -6.88 3.85 -0.24
CA LEU A 195 -5.90 2.79 -0.50
C LEU A 195 -4.49 3.35 -0.73
N LEU A 196 -4.36 4.45 -1.49
CA LEU A 196 -3.06 5.08 -1.71
C LEU A 196 -2.47 5.60 -0.39
N THR A 197 -3.29 6.21 0.48
CA THR A 197 -2.80 6.71 1.77
C THR A 197 -2.36 5.59 2.70
N GLU A 198 -3.09 4.48 2.76
CA GLU A 198 -2.71 3.28 3.54
C GLU A 198 -1.37 2.70 3.05
N VAL A 199 -1.24 2.52 1.73
CA VAL A 199 0.00 2.00 1.13
C VAL A 199 1.19 2.92 1.43
N VAL A 200 1.04 4.25 1.28
CA VAL A 200 2.14 5.16 1.56
C VAL A 200 2.50 5.16 3.06
N GLN A 201 1.55 4.96 3.98
CA GLN A 201 1.88 4.76 5.40
C GLN A 201 2.74 3.52 5.62
N ASP A 202 2.37 2.39 5.02
CA ASP A 202 3.13 1.13 5.13
C ASP A 202 4.58 1.30 4.63
N PHE A 203 4.79 2.16 3.63
CA PHE A 203 6.13 2.47 3.12
C PHE A 203 6.90 3.52 3.94
N VAL A 204 6.22 4.50 4.55
CA VAL A 204 6.86 5.65 5.23
C VAL A 204 7.21 5.34 6.69
N LYS A 205 6.39 4.56 7.41
CA LYS A 205 6.75 3.99 8.72
C LYS A 205 6.05 2.64 8.87
N PRO A 206 6.77 1.51 8.84
CA PRO A 206 6.19 0.24 9.27
C PRO A 206 5.68 0.42 10.70
N VAL A 207 4.36 0.40 10.91
CA VAL A 207 3.70 0.77 12.18
C VAL A 207 3.90 -0.26 13.30
N THR A 208 4.72 -1.28 13.03
CA THR A 208 5.21 -2.20 14.05
C THR A 208 6.71 -2.33 13.87
N SER A 209 7.48 -1.87 14.86
CA SER A 209 8.83 -2.38 15.07
C SER A 209 8.68 -3.84 15.50
N VAL A 210 8.51 -4.74 14.53
CA VAL A 210 8.66 -6.17 14.75
C VAL A 210 10.15 -6.36 15.02
N ASP A 211 10.54 -6.20 16.30
CA ASP A 211 11.95 -6.23 16.69
C ASP A 211 12.58 -7.60 16.47
N LYS A 212 11.76 -8.66 16.27
CA LYS A 212 12.17 -9.96 15.74
C LYS A 212 11.00 -10.65 15.05
N THR A 213 11.10 -10.86 13.74
CA THR A 213 10.20 -11.76 13.00
C THR A 213 10.77 -13.18 12.95
N ASP A 214 9.94 -14.19 13.18
CA ASP A 214 10.31 -15.61 12.94
C ASP A 214 10.20 -15.98 11.44
N LEU A 215 10.04 -14.98 10.57
CA LEU A 215 9.94 -15.17 9.13
C LEU A 215 11.20 -15.84 8.58
N VAL A 216 11.01 -16.93 7.86
CA VAL A 216 12.05 -17.59 7.08
C VAL A 216 11.82 -17.29 5.60
N VAL A 217 12.74 -16.54 4.99
CA VAL A 217 12.67 -16.17 3.58
C VAL A 217 13.63 -17.05 2.79
N TYR A 218 13.13 -17.74 1.76
CA TYR A 218 13.96 -18.54 0.86
C TYR A 218 14.24 -17.76 -0.42
N LEU A 219 15.51 -17.51 -0.69
CA LEU A 219 15.94 -16.90 -1.96
C LEU A 219 16.00 -17.97 -3.05
N ASP A 220 15.46 -17.61 -4.21
CA ASP A 220 15.64 -18.38 -5.43
C ASP A 220 17.01 -18.07 -6.07
N ALA A 221 17.47 -18.95 -6.96
CA ALA A 221 18.77 -18.85 -7.63
C ALA A 221 18.99 -17.50 -8.35
N PRO A 222 18.03 -16.94 -9.11
CA PRO A 222 18.22 -15.65 -9.78
C PRO A 222 18.40 -14.49 -8.78
N VAL A 223 17.61 -14.44 -7.71
CA VAL A 223 17.68 -13.37 -6.69
C VAL A 223 19.01 -13.44 -5.94
N ALA A 224 19.47 -14.66 -5.61
CA ALA A 224 20.78 -14.86 -5.00
C ALA A 224 21.93 -14.44 -5.94
N MET A 225 21.79 -14.66 -7.25
CA MET A 225 22.76 -14.18 -8.25
C MET A 225 22.80 -12.65 -8.36
N GLU A 226 21.65 -11.99 -8.25
CA GLU A 226 21.59 -10.51 -8.18
C GLU A 226 22.24 -9.98 -6.90
N LEU A 227 21.95 -10.60 -5.75
CA LEU A 227 22.55 -10.24 -4.46
C LEU A 227 24.07 -10.37 -4.48
N LEU A 228 24.60 -11.45 -5.09
CA LEU A 228 26.04 -11.66 -5.30
C LEU A 228 26.63 -10.69 -6.35
N GLY A 229 25.80 -9.97 -7.10
CA GLY A 229 26.23 -9.01 -8.12
C GLY A 229 26.72 -9.64 -9.42
N VAL A 230 26.55 -10.96 -9.60
CA VAL A 230 26.90 -11.62 -10.87
C VAL A 230 25.91 -11.30 -11.98
N SER A 231 24.76 -10.70 -11.67
CA SER A 231 23.77 -10.21 -12.64
C SER A 231 23.96 -8.73 -13.03
N GLY A 232 24.97 -8.04 -12.47
CA GLY A 232 25.27 -6.63 -12.75
C GLY A 232 25.11 -5.72 -11.53
N LYS A 233 25.63 -4.49 -11.64
CA LYS A 233 25.72 -3.55 -10.52
C LYS A 233 24.33 -3.08 -10.07
N LEU A 234 23.49 -2.68 -11.02
CA LEU A 234 22.14 -2.17 -10.74
C LEU A 234 21.26 -3.22 -10.05
N ALA A 235 21.34 -4.48 -10.48
CA ALA A 235 20.59 -5.57 -9.87
C ALA A 235 21.00 -5.78 -8.40
N ARG A 236 22.30 -5.71 -8.11
CA ARG A 236 22.79 -5.76 -6.73
C ARG A 236 22.34 -4.57 -5.89
N GLU A 237 22.39 -3.36 -6.45
CA GLU A 237 21.96 -2.13 -5.77
C GLU A 237 20.47 -2.14 -5.41
N ASN A 238 19.65 -2.83 -6.19
CA ASN A 238 18.22 -3.01 -5.91
C ASN A 238 17.95 -4.14 -4.91
N THR A 239 18.65 -5.27 -5.05
CA THR A 239 18.36 -6.49 -4.26
C THR A 239 19.02 -6.47 -2.89
N ALA A 240 20.22 -5.90 -2.75
CA ALA A 240 20.95 -5.88 -1.48
C ALA A 240 20.23 -5.12 -0.35
N PRO A 241 19.63 -3.92 -0.57
CA PRO A 241 18.88 -3.23 0.47
C PRO A 241 17.69 -4.02 0.99
N VAL A 242 16.96 -4.70 0.09
CA VAL A 242 15.79 -5.53 0.47
C VAL A 242 16.22 -6.69 1.36
N VAL A 243 17.29 -7.40 1.00
CA VAL A 243 17.81 -8.52 1.81
C VAL A 243 18.39 -8.02 3.14
N ALA A 244 19.12 -6.91 3.13
CA ALA A 244 19.64 -6.30 4.35
C ALA A 244 18.51 -5.89 5.30
N GLU A 245 17.42 -5.36 4.77
CA GLU A 245 16.25 -4.96 5.54
C GLU A 245 15.52 -6.17 6.15
N LEU A 246 15.35 -7.26 5.39
CA LEU A 246 14.82 -8.52 5.91
C LEU A 246 15.66 -9.05 7.08
N ILE A 247 16.99 -9.00 6.96
CA ILE A 247 17.89 -9.40 8.05
C ILE A 247 17.77 -8.43 9.23
N ARG A 248 17.66 -7.12 8.98
CA ARG A 248 17.54 -6.07 9.99
C ARG A 248 16.29 -6.24 10.86
N ILE A 249 15.16 -6.63 10.27
CA ILE A 249 13.89 -6.90 10.98
C ILE A 249 13.88 -8.29 11.67
N GLY A 250 14.98 -9.05 11.58
CA GLY A 250 15.16 -10.33 12.26
C GLY A 250 14.78 -11.57 11.44
N ALA A 251 14.44 -11.43 10.16
CA ALA A 251 14.10 -12.58 9.31
C ALA A 251 15.32 -13.47 9.07
N SER A 252 15.07 -14.79 9.05
CA SER A 252 16.06 -15.78 8.64
C SER A 252 16.07 -15.93 7.12
N VAL A 253 17.02 -15.30 6.44
CA VAL A 253 17.18 -15.47 4.98
C VAL A 253 18.01 -16.73 4.69
N ARG A 254 17.46 -17.62 3.85
CA ARG A 254 18.03 -18.92 3.52
C ARG A 254 17.98 -19.19 2.01
N ILE A 255 18.75 -20.16 1.56
CA ILE A 255 18.68 -20.67 0.18
C ILE A 255 18.70 -22.20 0.19
N PHE A 256 17.93 -22.82 -0.69
CA PHE A 256 17.94 -24.28 -0.83
C PHE A 256 19.21 -24.75 -1.53
N GLY A 257 19.73 -25.90 -1.09
CA GLY A 257 20.87 -26.55 -1.75
C GLY A 257 20.67 -26.76 -3.25
N GLN A 258 19.46 -27.09 -3.69
CA GLN A 258 19.13 -27.21 -5.11
C GLN A 258 19.34 -25.88 -5.87
N SER A 259 18.89 -24.76 -5.31
CA SER A 259 19.11 -23.43 -5.90
C SER A 259 20.59 -23.08 -5.97
N LEU A 260 21.42 -23.55 -5.02
CA LEU A 260 22.88 -23.39 -5.13
C LEU A 260 23.45 -24.16 -6.34
N ASP A 261 22.94 -25.35 -6.62
CA ASP A 261 23.37 -26.13 -7.80
C ASP A 261 22.87 -25.49 -9.10
N GLU A 262 21.69 -24.88 -9.10
CA GLU A 262 21.18 -24.06 -10.21
C GLU A 262 22.08 -22.85 -10.48
N ILE A 263 22.52 -22.13 -9.44
CA ILE A 263 23.48 -21.02 -9.57
C ILE A 263 24.77 -21.52 -10.24
N LYS A 264 25.35 -22.63 -9.74
CA LYS A 264 26.58 -23.20 -10.31
C LYS A 264 26.40 -23.54 -11.79
N ASN A 265 25.32 -24.23 -12.13
CA ASN A 265 25.04 -24.67 -13.49
C ASN A 265 24.83 -23.48 -14.45
N ASN A 266 24.03 -22.49 -14.03
CA ASN A 266 23.75 -21.29 -14.82
C ASN A 266 25.03 -20.48 -15.09
N LEU A 267 25.85 -20.26 -14.06
CA LEU A 267 27.10 -19.51 -14.22
C LEU A 267 28.13 -20.27 -15.06
N GLN A 268 28.26 -21.59 -14.87
CA GLN A 268 29.13 -22.40 -15.70
C GLN A 268 28.68 -22.42 -17.17
N ALA A 269 27.38 -22.44 -17.44
CA ALA A 269 26.85 -22.34 -18.80
C ALA A 269 27.25 -21.01 -19.46
N VAL A 270 27.14 -19.89 -18.74
CA VAL A 270 27.59 -18.57 -19.21
C VAL A 270 29.10 -18.54 -19.46
N LEU A 271 29.90 -19.13 -18.57
CA LEU A 271 31.36 -19.14 -18.71
C LEU A 271 31.85 -20.02 -19.87
N LYS A 272 31.19 -21.15 -20.15
CA LYS A 272 31.58 -22.09 -21.21
C LYS A 272 31.05 -21.70 -22.59
N ASN A 273 29.95 -20.94 -22.65
CA ASN A 273 29.32 -20.57 -23.90
C ASN A 273 30.14 -19.47 -24.63
N PRO A 274 30.54 -19.68 -25.90
CA PRO A 274 31.24 -18.65 -26.69
C PRO A 274 30.37 -17.43 -27.03
N ARG A 275 29.03 -17.56 -26.98
CA ARG A 275 28.06 -16.48 -27.17
C ARG A 275 27.02 -16.51 -26.04
N PRO A 276 27.42 -16.16 -24.82
CA PRO A 276 26.55 -16.24 -23.66
C PRO A 276 25.46 -15.17 -23.73
N THR A 277 24.29 -15.50 -23.19
CA THR A 277 23.12 -14.62 -23.12
C THR A 277 22.62 -14.49 -21.67
N GLY A 278 21.84 -13.45 -21.40
CA GLY A 278 21.22 -13.23 -20.09
C GLY A 278 21.99 -12.26 -19.19
N PRO A 279 21.47 -11.99 -17.98
CA PRO A 279 21.93 -10.90 -17.12
C PRO A 279 23.43 -10.95 -16.82
N THR A 280 23.96 -12.11 -16.43
CA THR A 280 25.40 -12.29 -16.16
C THR A 280 26.27 -12.09 -17.39
N ALA A 281 25.81 -12.55 -18.57
CA ALA A 281 26.53 -12.33 -19.82
C ALA A 281 26.62 -10.83 -20.15
N HIS A 282 25.53 -10.09 -19.97
CA HIS A 282 25.51 -8.64 -20.16
C HIS A 282 26.38 -7.91 -19.15
N ALA A 283 26.36 -8.31 -17.87
CA ALA A 283 27.21 -7.73 -16.83
C ALA A 283 28.71 -7.92 -17.13
N LEU A 284 29.10 -9.10 -17.64
CA LEU A 284 30.47 -9.36 -18.09
C LEU A 284 30.86 -8.49 -19.29
N LEU A 285 29.97 -8.37 -20.30
CA LEU A 285 30.20 -7.54 -21.48
C LEU A 285 30.39 -6.05 -21.12
N ARG A 286 29.60 -5.56 -20.16
CA ARG A 286 29.67 -4.18 -19.65
C ARG A 286 30.80 -3.95 -18.64
N ARG A 287 31.56 -4.98 -18.29
CA ARG A 287 32.61 -4.94 -17.25
C ARG A 287 32.10 -4.51 -15.87
N GLU A 288 30.83 -4.77 -15.59
CA GLU A 288 30.23 -4.53 -14.27
C GLU A 288 30.66 -5.59 -13.25
N VAL A 289 31.04 -6.78 -13.73
CA VAL A 289 31.54 -7.89 -12.92
C VAL A 289 32.76 -8.53 -13.58
N LEU A 290 33.73 -8.96 -12.77
CA LEU A 290 34.93 -9.65 -13.25
C LEU A 290 34.62 -11.13 -13.53
N ARG A 291 35.21 -11.67 -14.61
CA ARG A 291 35.02 -13.07 -15.00
C ARG A 291 35.57 -14.02 -13.94
N GLU A 292 36.65 -13.65 -13.28
CA GLU A 292 37.28 -14.38 -12.18
C GLU A 292 36.31 -14.52 -11.01
N TYR A 293 35.62 -13.44 -10.65
CA TYR A 293 34.61 -13.44 -9.60
C TYR A 293 33.41 -14.31 -9.97
N VAL A 294 32.91 -14.22 -11.21
CA VAL A 294 31.84 -15.12 -11.69
C VAL A 294 32.27 -16.60 -11.63
N ASN A 295 33.53 -16.90 -11.96
CA ASN A 295 34.07 -18.25 -11.85
C ASN A 295 34.18 -18.72 -10.39
N GLU A 296 34.57 -17.85 -9.47
CA GLU A 296 34.58 -18.13 -8.03
C GLU A 296 33.17 -18.47 -7.52
N VAL A 297 32.18 -17.61 -7.83
CA VAL A 297 30.77 -17.83 -7.47
C VAL A 297 30.23 -19.13 -8.08
N SER A 298 30.61 -19.46 -9.31
CA SER A 298 30.17 -20.69 -9.99
C SER A 298 30.69 -21.99 -9.35
N ARG A 299 31.76 -21.90 -8.54
CA ARG A 299 32.37 -23.06 -7.86
C ARG A 299 31.83 -23.21 -6.46
N ASN A 300 31.72 -22.11 -5.71
CA ASN A 300 31.34 -22.16 -4.31
C ASN A 300 30.46 -20.95 -3.91
N PRO A 301 29.17 -20.94 -4.29
CA PRO A 301 28.28 -19.82 -3.99
C PRO A 301 27.89 -19.74 -2.51
N ALA A 302 27.92 -20.86 -1.77
CA ALA A 302 27.47 -20.92 -0.39
C ALA A 302 28.26 -20.02 0.59
N PRO A 303 29.61 -20.05 0.64
CA PRO A 303 30.36 -19.15 1.51
C PRO A 303 30.18 -17.67 1.18
N LEU A 304 29.99 -17.33 -0.10
CA LEU A 304 29.78 -15.95 -0.54
C LEU A 304 28.39 -15.43 -0.14
N LEU A 305 27.38 -16.32 -0.16
CA LEU A 305 26.04 -16.02 0.33
C LEU A 305 25.99 -15.92 1.86
N ASP A 306 26.73 -16.77 2.57
CA ASP A 306 26.83 -16.71 4.04
C ASP A 306 27.47 -15.39 4.50
N ALA A 307 28.48 -14.90 3.77
CA ALA A 307 29.12 -13.61 4.02
C ALA A 307 28.17 -12.40 3.88
N VAL A 308 27.04 -12.55 3.17
CA VAL A 308 25.98 -11.52 3.06
C VAL A 308 24.73 -11.88 3.87
N GLY A 309 24.85 -12.83 4.80
CA GLY A 309 23.80 -13.19 5.75
C GLY A 309 22.78 -14.22 5.25
N VAL A 310 23.03 -14.88 4.12
CA VAL A 310 22.15 -15.90 3.53
C VAL A 310 22.68 -17.31 3.81
N LYS A 311 21.95 -18.09 4.62
CA LYS A 311 22.39 -19.44 5.02
C LYS A 311 21.89 -20.53 4.07
N ALA A 312 22.79 -21.41 3.65
CA ALA A 312 22.43 -22.61 2.90
C ALA A 312 21.64 -23.59 3.78
N THR A 313 20.53 -24.11 3.27
CA THR A 313 19.78 -25.20 3.91
C THR A 313 19.69 -26.40 2.96
N TYR A 314 19.93 -27.58 3.51
CA TYR A 314 19.79 -28.85 2.80
C TYR A 314 18.64 -29.60 3.45
N ARG A 315 17.64 -30.01 2.66
CA ARG A 315 16.60 -30.90 3.18
C ARG A 315 17.26 -32.23 3.56
N THR A 316 17.16 -32.63 4.82
CA THR A 316 17.41 -34.03 5.20
C THR A 316 16.20 -34.87 4.82
N ARG A 317 16.42 -36.15 4.48
CA ARG A 317 15.41 -37.09 3.97
C ARG A 317 14.17 -37.21 4.87
N GLU A 318 14.31 -36.91 6.16
CA GLU A 318 13.25 -36.91 7.18
C GLU A 318 12.28 -35.72 7.06
N GLN A 319 12.72 -34.58 6.53
CA GLN A 319 11.88 -33.37 6.37
C GLN A 319 10.98 -33.43 5.13
N ALA A 320 11.28 -34.29 4.16
CA ALA A 320 10.46 -34.49 2.97
C ALA A 320 9.19 -35.33 3.22
N ILE A 321 9.14 -36.08 4.33
CA ILE A 321 8.05 -37.01 4.65
C ILE A 321 6.94 -36.32 5.47
N ARG A 322 7.21 -35.14 6.07
CA ARG A 322 6.24 -34.36 6.83
C ARG A 322 5.86 -33.07 6.09
N ALA A 323 5.24 -33.18 4.92
CA ALA A 323 4.39 -32.09 4.43
C ALA A 323 2.98 -32.33 5.01
N PRO A 324 2.42 -31.41 5.82
CA PRO A 324 0.99 -31.46 6.10
C PRO A 324 0.26 -31.17 4.78
N VAL A 325 -0.63 -32.07 4.41
CA VAL A 325 -1.64 -31.82 3.39
C VAL A 325 -2.49 -30.66 3.91
N LEU A 326 -2.41 -29.52 3.24
CA LEU A 326 -3.44 -28.48 3.24
C LEU A 326 -4.11 -28.52 1.87
#